data_AF-A0ABC8AJ22-F1
#
_entry.id   AF-A0ABC8AJ22-F1
#
_cell.length_a   1.000
_cell.length_b   1.000
_cell.length_c   1.000
_cell.angle_alpha   90.00
_cell.angle_beta   90.00
_cell.angle_gamma   90.00
#
_symmetry.space_group_name_H-M   'P 1'
#
loop_
_entity.id
_entity.type
_entity.pdbx_description
1 polymer ?
#
loop_
_entity_poly.entity_id
_entity_poly.type
_entity_poly.pdbx_seq_one_letter_code
_entity_poly.pdbx_strand_id
1 'polypeptide(L)'
;MLPVSEAEAGAAAELAERCLAADLRVDVIEAEAGSLGARIRENRLVPYQFVLGPAETANGEVAVRLRDGRRLPAQPAERAVGRVRALIESHDTRLWTD
;
A
#
# COMPACT_ATOMS: atom_id res chain seq x y z
N MET A 1 -5.01 0.84 -1.25
CA MET A 1 -4.09 2.00 -1.22
C MET A 1 -4.79 3.14 -0.52
N LEU A 2 -4.07 3.85 0.35
CA LEU A 2 -4.63 4.82 1.28
C LEU A 2 -3.80 6.11 1.21
N PRO A 3 -4.14 7.06 0.31
CA PRO A 3 -3.59 8.41 0.38
C PRO A 3 -3.96 9.06 1.72
N VAL A 4 -3.06 9.83 2.32
CA VAL A 4 -3.30 10.53 3.60
C VAL A 4 -4.29 11.67 3.38
N SER A 5 -4.18 12.38 2.26
CA SER A 5 -5.07 13.47 1.84
C SER A 5 -5.33 13.44 0.32
N GLU A 6 -6.24 14.32 -0.15
CA GLU A 6 -6.52 14.50 -1.58
C GLU A 6 -5.26 14.90 -2.38
N ALA A 7 -4.29 15.57 -1.73
CA ALA A 7 -3.04 15.97 -2.38
C ALA A 7 -2.21 14.78 -2.89
N GLU A 8 -2.38 13.59 -2.30
CA GLU A 8 -1.68 12.36 -2.70
C GLU A 8 -2.52 11.48 -3.64
N ALA A 9 -3.72 11.88 -4.05
CA ALA A 9 -4.61 11.06 -4.87
C ALA A 9 -3.97 10.68 -6.22
N GLY A 10 -3.28 11.62 -6.89
CA GLY A 10 -2.56 11.36 -8.13
C GLY A 10 -1.45 10.33 -7.96
N ALA A 11 -0.63 10.47 -6.92
CA ALA A 11 0.44 9.51 -6.61
C ALA A 11 -0.11 8.12 -6.25
N ALA A 12 -1.26 8.07 -5.56
CA ALA A 12 -1.95 6.83 -5.27
C ALA A 12 -2.49 6.14 -6.53
N ALA A 13 -3.09 6.89 -7.46
CA ALA A 13 -3.53 6.36 -8.74
C ALA A 13 -2.36 5.80 -9.56
N GLU A 14 -1.25 6.53 -9.66
CA GLU A 14 -0.05 6.06 -10.37
C GLU A 14 0.53 4.79 -9.76
N LEU A 15 0.61 4.69 -8.43
CA LEU A 15 1.09 3.47 -7.78
C LEU A 15 0.09 2.31 -7.95
N ALA A 16 -1.21 2.59 -8.00
CA ALA A 16 -2.23 1.57 -8.28
C ALA A 16 -2.06 1.00 -9.69
N GLU A 17 -1.83 1.84 -10.71
CA GLU A 17 -1.51 1.37 -12.07
C GLU A 17 -0.27 0.48 -12.10
N ARG A 18 0.79 0.83 -11.35
CA ARG A 18 1.98 -0.03 -11.21
C ARG A 18 1.68 -1.38 -10.55
N CYS A 19 0.78 -1.40 -9.57
CA CYS A 19 0.34 -2.64 -8.94
C CYS A 19 -0.45 -3.50 -9.94
N LEU A 20 -1.38 -2.92 -10.69
CA LEU A 20 -2.16 -3.61 -11.73
C LEU A 20 -1.25 -4.18 -12.81
N ALA A 21 -0.28 -3.40 -13.31
CA ALA A 21 0.72 -3.85 -14.27
C ALA A 21 1.60 -5.00 -13.74
N ALA A 22 1.73 -5.11 -12.42
CA ALA A 22 2.43 -6.19 -11.73
C ALA A 22 1.54 -7.41 -11.42
N ASP A 23 0.33 -7.46 -11.98
CA ASP A 23 -0.71 -8.49 -11.75
C ASP A 23 -1.21 -8.55 -10.30
N LEU A 24 -1.20 -7.40 -9.61
CA LEU A 24 -1.74 -7.28 -8.26
C LEU A 24 -3.14 -6.66 -8.27
N ARG A 25 -4.06 -7.26 -7.53
CA ARG A 25 -5.35 -6.62 -7.23
C ARG A 25 -5.14 -5.48 -6.23
N VAL A 26 -5.62 -4.30 -6.60
CA VAL A 26 -5.51 -3.09 -5.78
C VAL A 26 -6.81 -2.29 -5.85
N ASP A 27 -7.20 -1.74 -4.71
CA ASP A 27 -8.26 -0.74 -4.60
C ASP A 27 -7.66 0.54 -4.00
N VAL A 28 -8.05 1.71 -4.50
CA VAL A 28 -7.71 3.01 -3.89
C VAL A 28 -8.89 3.45 -3.03
N ILE A 29 -8.64 3.75 -1.75
CA ILE A 29 -9.67 4.29 -0.85
C ILE A 29 -9.35 5.77 -0.63
N GLU A 30 -10.11 6.62 -1.29
CA GLU A 30 -9.89 8.07 -1.33
C GLU A 30 -9.94 8.73 0.05
N ALA A 31 -9.36 9.93 0.17
CA ALA A 31 -9.24 10.63 1.45
C ALA A 31 -10.60 11.07 2.02
N GLU A 32 -11.58 11.31 1.15
CA GLU A 32 -12.93 11.77 1.49
C GLU A 32 -13.78 10.67 2.12
N ALA A 33 -13.40 9.40 1.96
CA ALA A 33 -14.09 8.25 2.59
C ALA A 33 -13.91 8.21 4.12
N GLY A 34 -13.10 9.11 4.70
CA GLY A 34 -13.00 9.34 6.13
C GLY A 34 -11.55 9.43 6.61
N SER A 35 -11.39 9.54 7.93
CA SER A 35 -10.05 9.60 8.52
C SER A 35 -9.19 8.39 8.11
N LEU A 36 -7.88 8.60 7.96
CA LEU A 36 -6.95 7.53 7.60
C LEU A 36 -7.09 6.32 8.54
N GLY A 37 -7.28 6.55 9.84
CA GLY A 37 -7.48 5.48 10.83
C GLY A 37 -8.76 4.67 10.58
N ALA A 38 -9.86 5.32 10.18
CA ALA A 38 -11.11 4.65 9.83
C ALA A 38 -10.93 3.77 8.58
N ARG A 39 -10.36 4.33 7.50
CA ARG A 39 -10.09 3.58 6.26
C ARG A 39 -9.15 2.38 6.48
N ILE A 40 -8.12 2.54 7.31
CA ILE A 40 -7.24 1.43 7.71
C ILE A 40 -8.03 0.33 8.44
N ARG A 41 -8.94 0.71 9.34
CA ARG A 41 -9.69 -0.23 10.17
C ARG A 41 -10.75 -1.00 9.36
N GLU A 42 -11.41 -0.31 8.43
CA GLU A 42 -12.39 -0.89 7.50
C GLU A 42 -11.74 -1.92 6.58
N ASN A 43 -10.53 -1.64 6.10
CA ASN A 43 -9.80 -2.49 5.16
C ASN A 43 -8.77 -3.42 5.83
N ARG A 44 -8.86 -3.62 7.15
CA ARG A 44 -7.85 -4.34 7.95
C ARG A 44 -7.62 -5.81 7.56
N LEU A 45 -8.55 -6.42 6.83
CA LEU A 45 -8.46 -7.82 6.42
C LEU A 45 -7.63 -8.03 5.14
N VAL A 46 -7.34 -6.95 4.40
CA VAL A 46 -6.46 -7.00 3.24
C VAL A 46 -5.02 -7.26 3.71
N PRO A 47 -4.27 -8.22 3.09
CA PRO A 47 -2.93 -8.58 3.54
C PRO A 47 -1.94 -7.40 3.60
N TYR A 48 -2.05 -6.49 2.64
CA TYR A 48 -1.17 -5.35 2.43
C TYR A 48 -1.97 -4.07 2.28
N GLN A 49 -1.69 -3.08 3.12
CA GLN A 49 -2.22 -1.73 2.98
C GLN A 49 -1.06 -0.77 2.77
N PHE A 50 -1.04 -0.14 1.60
CA PHE A 50 -0.09 0.91 1.25
C PHE A 50 -0.63 2.26 1.66
N VAL A 51 0.15 3.01 2.44
CA VAL A 51 -0.16 4.37 2.89
C VAL A 51 0.80 5.34 2.22
N LEU A 52 0.25 6.39 1.62
CA LEU A 52 0.98 7.44 0.91
C LEU A 52 0.68 8.79 1.55
N GLY A 53 1.66 9.36 2.24
CA GLY A 53 1.62 10.74 2.71
C GLY A 53 2.54 11.65 1.91
N PRO A 54 2.70 12.90 2.35
CA PRO A 54 3.58 13.87 1.69
C PRO A 54 5.03 13.39 1.60
N ALA A 55 5.56 12.78 2.66
CA ALA A 55 6.94 12.30 2.71
C ALA A 55 7.17 11.10 1.78
N GLU A 56 6.25 10.13 1.81
CA GLU A 56 6.29 8.96 0.93
C GLU A 56 6.22 9.38 -0.54
N THR A 57 5.30 10.28 -0.87
CA THR A 57 5.12 10.78 -2.24
C THR A 57 6.36 11.53 -2.73
N ALA A 58 6.93 12.41 -1.90
CA ALA A 58 8.13 13.17 -2.27
C ALA A 58 9.37 12.29 -2.51
N ASN A 59 9.46 11.14 -1.82
CA ASN A 59 10.61 10.25 -1.89
C ASN A 59 10.40 9.05 -2.84
N GLY A 60 9.23 8.90 -3.45
CA GLY A 60 8.89 7.71 -4.24
C GLY A 60 8.80 6.44 -3.39
N GLU A 61 8.45 6.60 -2.12
CA GLU A 61 8.36 5.55 -1.12
C GLU A 61 6.90 5.21 -0.79
N VAL A 62 6.72 4.17 0.02
CA VAL A 62 5.42 3.79 0.56
C VAL A 62 5.59 3.18 1.95
N ALA A 63 4.71 3.54 2.88
CA ALA A 63 4.61 2.86 4.16
C ALA A 63 3.67 1.65 4.01
N VAL A 64 4.11 0.47 4.44
CA VAL A 64 3.33 -0.77 4.31
C VAL A 64 2.80 -1.20 5.67
N ARG A 65 1.49 -1.42 5.75
CA ARG A 65 0.82 -2.03 6.90
C ARG A 65 0.38 -3.43 6.55
N LEU A 66 0.71 -4.38 7.42
CA LEU A 66 0.35 -5.79 7.27
C LEU A 66 -0.91 -6.10 8.08
N ARG A 67 -1.70 -7.08 7.63
CA ARG A 67 -2.93 -7.50 8.33
C ARG A 67 -2.71 -8.02 9.75
N ASP A 68 -1.49 -8.46 10.07
CA ASP A 68 -1.10 -8.93 11.41
C ASP A 68 -0.79 -7.79 12.39
N GLY A 69 -0.94 -6.53 11.95
CA GLY A 69 -0.73 -5.35 12.77
C GLY A 69 0.67 -4.74 12.65
N ARG A 70 1.62 -5.42 11.99
CA ARG A 70 2.95 -4.85 11.75
C ARG A 70 2.87 -3.63 10.82
N ARG A 71 3.79 -2.70 11.07
CA ARG A 71 4.01 -1.49 10.27
C ARG A 71 5.46 -1.49 9.83
N LEU A 72 5.67 -1.53 8.53
CA LEU A 72 7.01 -1.49 7.96
C LEU A 72 7.42 -0.03 7.77
N PRO A 73 8.72 0.28 7.87
CA PRO A 73 9.22 1.60 7.54
C PRO A 73 8.89 1.94 6.08
N ALA A 74 8.85 3.24 5.77
CA ALA A 74 8.79 3.69 4.39
C ALA A 74 9.97 3.11 3.60
N GLN A 75 9.69 2.67 2.38
CA GLN A 75 10.65 2.05 1.48
C GLN A 75 10.25 2.32 0.03
N PRO A 76 11.15 2.19 -0.95
CA PRO A 76 10.83 2.42 -2.36
C PRO A 76 9.59 1.65 -2.80
N ALA A 77 8.65 2.34 -3.45
CA ALA A 77 7.37 1.77 -3.84
C ALA A 77 7.54 0.55 -4.76
N GLU A 78 8.49 0.61 -5.70
CA GLU A 78 8.84 -0.49 -6.59
C GLU A 78 9.29 -1.74 -5.82
N ARG A 79 10.14 -1.56 -4.80
CA ARG A 79 10.59 -2.67 -3.93
C ARG A 79 9.43 -3.30 -3.18
N ALA A 80 8.50 -2.47 -2.67
CA ALA A 80 7.32 -2.96 -1.96
C ALA A 80 6.41 -3.81 -2.88
N VAL A 81 6.11 -3.30 -4.08
CA VAL A 81 5.30 -3.99 -5.10
C VAL A 81 5.96 -5.31 -5.52
N GLY A 82 7.26 -5.28 -5.84
CA GLY A 82 8.00 -6.48 -6.23
C GLY A 82 8.02 -7.56 -5.15
N ARG A 83 8.14 -7.16 -3.87
CA ARG A 83 8.10 -8.12 -2.75
C ARG A 83 6.72 -8.74 -2.56
N VAL A 84 5.64 -7.95 -2.68
CA VAL A 84 4.26 -8.48 -2.63
C VAL A 84 4.03 -9.48 -3.77
N ARG A 85 4.43 -9.12 -4.99
CA ARG A 85 4.33 -10.00 -6.16
C ARG A 85 5.07 -11.32 -5.94
N ALA A 86 6.32 -11.29 -5.48
CA ALA A 86 7.11 -12.49 -5.23
C ALA A 86 6.46 -13.43 -4.18
N LEU A 87 5.86 -12.88 -3.11
CA LEU A 87 5.15 -13.67 -2.10
C LEU A 87 3.91 -14.35 -2.69
N ILE A 88 3.17 -13.64 -3.55
CA ILE A 88 1.99 -14.19 -4.22
C ILE A 88 2.40 -15.29 -5.21
N GLU A 89 3.40 -15.04 -6.06
CA GLU A 89 3.89 -16.02 -7.06
C GLU A 89 4.41 -17.31 -6.40
N SER A 90 5.11 -17.17 -5.28
CA SER A 90 5.62 -18.32 -4.52
C SER A 90 4.56 -19.04 -3.68
N HIS A 91 3.31 -18.55 -3.67
CA HIS A 91 2.21 -19.07 -2.84
C HIS A 91 2.60 -19.13 -1.35
N ASP A 92 3.45 -18.18 -0.91
CA ASP A 92 3.93 -18.14 0.46
C ASP A 92 2.81 -17.67 1.40
N THR A 93 2.68 -18.35 2.53
CA THR A 93 1.68 -18.00 3.55
C THR A 93 2.16 -16.91 4.50
N ARG A 94 3.46 -16.57 4.45
CA ARG A 94 4.05 -15.47 5.22
C ARG A 94 3.63 -14.13 4.62
N LEU A 95 3.27 -13.20 5.50
CA LEU A 95 2.90 -11.84 5.09
C LEU A 95 4.10 -10.99 4.69
N TRP A 96 5.29 -11.27 5.20
CA TRP A 96 6.48 -10.51 4.85
C TRP A 96 7.70 -11.30 5.27
N THR A 97 8.70 -11.34 4.41
CA THR A 97 10.03 -11.87 4.71
C THR A 97 10.99 -10.69 4.77
N ASP A 98 11.88 -10.65 5.75
CA ASP A 98 12.86 -9.58 5.91
C ASP A 98 13.89 -9.58 4.78
#